data_AF-A0A4R9LQ09-F1
#
_entry.id   AF-A0A4R9LQ09-F1
#
_cell.length_a   1.000
_cell.length_b   1.000
_cell.length_c   1.000
_cell.angle_alpha   90.00
_cell.angle_beta   90.00
_cell.angle_gamma   90.00
#
_symmetry.space_group_name_H-M   'P 1'
#
loop_
_entity.id
_entity.type
_entity.pdbx_description
1 polymer ?
#
loop_
_entity_poly.entity_id
_entity_poly.type
_entity_poly.pdbx_seq_one_letter_code
_entity_poly.pdbx_strand_id
1 'polypeptide(L)'
;MLRFLHAVSFFFLNSRFISFLSDIFYVRRIFLISTCLFLAAGIHANPFARFNEEVEKSLTTSQSSGMFKLFGNQDAEIQKLFAMGINSVEEEEEELASFDLPKYINISPVISNTVVHESGIVIKKYTVQKKDNLSKISRAFGLDVARIKKHNSLASTNLKLGQILEIPVQTKNASSSRVIKKKIFILPVPESRVTSRYGRRVDPFNKYNRVYHTGLDLAAKVGTAVLASADGEVIFTGRNGGYGNSVIIQHKNGYKTVYAHCSQILVEVGEAVKMGRVIAAVGRTGTATGAHLHFEVFRNGKLMNPETALNFTEKFVTKLPKSEVAGI
;
A
#
# COMPACT_ATOMS: atom_id res chain seq x y z
N MET A 1 59.04 41.14 19.90
CA MET A 1 59.34 39.91 19.15
C MET A 1 58.02 39.48 18.49
N LEU A 2 57.67 39.81 17.24
CA LEU A 2 58.25 39.35 15.95
C LEU A 2 58.66 37.87 16.01
N ARG A 3 58.30 36.94 15.12
CA ARG A 3 57.53 36.88 13.86
C ARG A 3 57.66 35.39 13.39
N PHE A 4 56.80 34.92 12.47
CA PHE A 4 57.12 33.89 11.42
C PHE A 4 57.22 32.41 11.89
N LEU A 5 56.98 31.34 11.11
CA LEU A 5 56.38 31.02 9.79
C LEU A 5 56.47 29.47 9.62
N HIS A 6 55.57 28.82 8.86
CA HIS A 6 55.78 27.57 8.04
C HIS A 6 56.22 26.26 8.78
N ALA A 7 56.07 25.01 8.29
CA ALA A 7 55.45 24.34 7.14
C ALA A 7 55.59 22.80 7.37
N VAL A 8 54.64 22.02 6.82
CA VAL A 8 54.84 20.84 5.92
C VAL A 8 55.75 19.67 6.36
N SER A 9 55.11 18.51 6.60
CA SER A 9 55.43 17.15 6.06
C SER A 9 56.45 16.17 6.66
N PHE A 10 55.95 14.92 6.70
CA PHE A 10 56.54 13.63 6.25
C PHE A 10 57.23 12.65 7.23
N PHE A 11 56.52 11.50 7.37
CA PHE A 11 56.95 10.09 7.31
C PHE A 11 58.02 9.54 8.28
N PHE A 12 57.75 8.35 8.85
CA PHE A 12 58.55 7.13 8.63
C PHE A 12 57.77 5.87 9.11
N LEU A 13 57.58 4.91 8.18
CA LEU A 13 57.64 3.43 8.29
C LEU A 13 56.75 2.68 9.33
N ASN A 14 56.09 1.55 9.02
CA ASN A 14 56.63 0.37 8.30
C ASN A 14 55.52 -0.59 7.79
N SER A 15 55.78 -1.13 6.58
CA SER A 15 55.48 -2.49 6.00
C SER A 15 54.22 -3.27 6.44
N ARG A 16 53.23 -3.62 5.58
CA ARG A 16 53.14 -4.44 4.33
C ARG A 16 53.03 -5.98 4.51
N PHE A 17 52.18 -6.56 3.63
CA PHE A 17 51.95 -7.97 3.22
C PHE A 17 50.88 -8.74 4.01
N ILE A 18 49.67 -9.07 3.50
CA ILE A 18 49.17 -9.83 2.31
C ILE A 18 49.54 -11.32 2.29
N SER A 19 48.53 -12.19 2.45
CA SER A 19 48.18 -13.39 1.64
C SER A 19 47.17 -14.27 2.44
N PHE A 20 45.96 -14.58 1.95
CA PHE A 20 45.51 -15.58 0.95
C PHE A 20 45.12 -16.95 1.56
N LEU A 21 44.05 -17.54 1.01
CA LEU A 21 43.30 -18.73 1.44
C LEU A 21 44.11 -20.04 1.55
N SER A 22 43.70 -20.96 2.44
CA SER A 22 43.03 -22.26 2.14
C SER A 22 43.27 -23.36 3.20
N ASP A 23 42.30 -24.30 3.25
CA ASP A 23 42.36 -25.71 3.69
C ASP A 23 42.43 -26.07 5.19
N ILE A 24 41.51 -26.85 5.78
CA ILE A 24 41.03 -28.22 5.46
C ILE A 24 42.05 -29.31 5.87
N PHE A 25 41.55 -30.24 6.71
CA PHE A 25 42.11 -31.52 7.18
C PHE A 25 42.96 -31.53 8.45
N TYR A 26 42.31 -31.88 9.56
CA TYR A 26 42.83 -32.91 10.46
C TYR A 26 41.79 -34.04 10.58
N VAL A 27 41.95 -35.06 9.74
CA VAL A 27 41.23 -36.33 9.78
C VAL A 27 42.25 -37.41 10.11
N ARG A 28 41.98 -38.20 11.17
CA ARG A 28 42.15 -39.67 11.25
C ARG A 28 42.29 -40.12 12.72
N ARG A 29 41.29 -40.83 13.22
CA ARG A 29 41.43 -42.25 13.51
C ARG A 29 40.06 -42.94 13.53
N ILE A 30 40.09 -44.17 13.03
CA ILE A 30 39.03 -44.95 12.39
C ILE A 30 38.82 -46.21 13.23
N PHE A 31 37.55 -46.57 13.43
CA PHE A 31 36.96 -47.91 13.61
C PHE A 31 37.20 -48.74 14.89
N LEU A 32 36.07 -49.06 15.55
CA LEU A 32 35.69 -50.46 15.84
C LEU A 32 34.15 -50.59 15.89
N ILE A 33 33.65 -51.54 15.08
CA ILE A 33 32.28 -52.06 14.87
C ILE A 33 32.01 -53.06 16.04
N SER A 34 30.83 -53.32 16.64
CA SER A 34 29.55 -53.74 16.06
C SER A 34 28.48 -54.01 17.16
N THR A 35 27.23 -53.62 16.86
CA THR A 35 25.93 -54.32 17.08
C THR A 35 25.42 -54.73 18.47
N CYS A 36 24.25 -54.19 18.85
CA CYS A 36 22.96 -54.91 18.77
C CYS A 36 21.71 -54.00 19.02
N LEU A 37 20.78 -54.05 18.04
CA LEU A 37 19.31 -53.87 17.99
C LEU A 37 18.57 -53.02 19.07
N PHE A 38 17.67 -52.10 18.74
CA PHE A 38 16.41 -52.31 17.99
C PHE A 38 15.95 -51.06 17.19
N LEU A 39 15.27 -51.32 16.07
CA LEU A 39 14.61 -50.38 15.15
C LEU A 39 13.31 -49.79 15.71
N ALA A 40 13.04 -48.49 15.48
CA ALA A 40 11.80 -47.95 14.86
C ALA A 40 11.74 -46.40 14.94
N ALA A 41 11.29 -45.78 13.84
CA ALA A 41 10.77 -44.40 13.61
C ALA A 41 10.90 -43.35 14.76
N GLY A 42 11.46 -42.14 14.56
CA GLY A 42 10.98 -41.13 13.63
C GLY A 42 10.02 -40.14 14.32
N ILE A 43 10.29 -38.83 14.13
CA ILE A 43 9.39 -37.66 14.28
C ILE A 43 9.57 -36.80 15.54
N HIS A 44 9.70 -35.50 15.25
CA HIS A 44 9.75 -34.34 16.14
C HIS A 44 8.70 -34.39 17.26
N ALA A 45 9.15 -34.21 18.51
CA ALA A 45 8.25 -33.90 19.60
C ALA A 45 7.62 -32.50 19.37
N ASN A 46 6.29 -32.48 19.22
CA ASN A 46 5.50 -31.27 19.11
C ASN A 46 5.45 -30.56 20.49
N PRO A 47 5.94 -29.31 20.62
CA PRO A 47 5.96 -28.60 21.90
C PRO A 47 4.55 -28.28 22.44
N PHE A 48 3.49 -28.52 21.65
CA PHE A 48 2.09 -28.34 22.05
C PHE A 48 1.41 -29.62 22.56
N ALA A 49 2.07 -30.78 22.52
CA ALA A 49 1.48 -32.03 22.99
C ALA A 49 1.04 -31.96 24.46
N ARG A 50 1.84 -31.29 25.30
CA ARG A 50 1.52 -31.07 26.71
C ARG A 50 0.30 -30.17 26.92
N PHE A 51 0.12 -29.16 26.07
CA PHE A 51 -1.01 -28.24 26.16
C PHE A 51 -2.32 -28.95 25.77
N ASN A 52 -2.28 -29.80 24.75
CA ASN A 52 -3.45 -30.57 24.33
C ASN A 52 -3.84 -31.64 25.37
N GLU A 53 -2.87 -32.27 26.02
CA GLU A 53 -3.13 -33.24 27.10
C GLU A 53 -3.71 -32.56 28.35
N GLU A 54 -3.31 -31.31 28.63
CA GLU A 54 -3.83 -30.49 29.74
C GLU A 54 -5.24 -29.94 29.46
N VAL A 55 -5.53 -29.62 28.20
CA VAL A 55 -6.88 -29.26 27.73
C VAL A 55 -7.82 -30.48 27.77
N GLU A 56 -7.40 -31.66 27.28
CA GLU A 56 -8.22 -32.88 27.34
C GLU A 56 -8.50 -33.36 28.78
N LYS A 57 -7.53 -33.18 29.68
CA LYS A 57 -7.70 -33.51 31.11
C LYS A 57 -8.65 -32.54 31.82
N SER A 58 -8.72 -31.29 31.37
CA SER A 58 -9.70 -30.29 31.84
C SER A 58 -11.12 -30.56 31.33
N LEU A 59 -11.24 -31.14 30.13
CA LEU A 59 -12.51 -31.51 29.51
C LEU A 59 -13.11 -32.81 30.08
N THR A 60 -12.27 -33.72 30.57
CA THR A 60 -12.71 -35.04 31.10
C THR A 60 -12.99 -35.05 32.60
N THR A 61 -12.58 -34.02 33.36
CA THR A 61 -12.71 -33.97 34.84
C THR A 61 -13.66 -32.87 35.34
N SER A 62 -14.83 -32.68 34.72
CA SER A 62 -15.92 -31.92 35.34
C SER A 62 -17.31 -32.52 35.11
N GLN A 63 -17.47 -33.79 35.50
CA GLN A 63 -18.70 -34.14 36.22
C GLN A 63 -18.60 -33.60 37.65
N SER A 64 -19.16 -32.43 37.91
CA SER A 64 -20.04 -32.20 39.05
C SER A 64 -20.52 -30.74 39.08
N SER A 65 -21.81 -30.61 38.71
CA SER A 65 -22.81 -29.75 39.36
C SER A 65 -22.44 -28.30 39.63
N GLY A 66 -22.94 -27.38 38.80
CA GLY A 66 -23.10 -25.99 39.25
C GLY A 66 -23.71 -25.00 38.27
N MET A 67 -23.26 -24.94 37.01
CA MET A 67 -23.44 -23.69 36.25
C MET A 67 -23.92 -23.80 34.80
N PHE A 68 -24.19 -25.00 34.28
CA PHE A 68 -24.64 -25.18 32.89
C PHE A 68 -25.86 -26.08 32.80
N LYS A 69 -26.98 -25.61 33.35
CA LYS A 69 -28.30 -26.18 33.07
C LYS A 69 -29.24 -25.06 32.63
N LEU A 70 -28.88 -24.36 31.55
CA LEU A 70 -29.74 -23.30 31.01
C LEU A 70 -29.84 -23.23 29.48
N PHE A 71 -29.14 -24.07 28.71
CA PHE A 71 -29.34 -24.12 27.26
C PHE A 71 -29.42 -25.56 26.78
N GLY A 72 -30.62 -25.97 26.37
CA GLY A 72 -30.83 -27.16 25.56
C GLY A 72 -30.83 -26.80 24.07
N ASN A 73 -30.42 -27.77 23.24
CA ASN A 73 -30.61 -27.86 21.78
C ASN A 73 -29.95 -26.80 20.87
N GLN A 74 -28.62 -26.57 20.96
CA GLN A 74 -27.89 -25.77 19.96
C GLN A 74 -26.56 -26.40 19.44
N ASP A 75 -26.30 -27.67 19.68
CA ASP A 75 -25.02 -28.30 19.27
C ASP A 75 -24.89 -28.53 17.76
N ALA A 76 -25.99 -28.52 17.01
CA ALA A 76 -25.96 -28.66 15.55
C ALA A 76 -25.61 -27.35 14.80
N GLU A 77 -25.77 -26.20 15.45
CA GLU A 77 -25.54 -24.87 14.86
C GLU A 77 -24.06 -24.48 14.97
N ILE A 78 -23.41 -24.89 16.05
CA ILE A 78 -21.98 -24.70 16.31
C ILE A 78 -21.12 -25.48 15.29
N GLN A 79 -21.54 -26.69 14.88
CA GLN A 79 -20.81 -27.43 13.83
C GLN A 79 -20.97 -26.83 12.43
N LYS A 80 -22.06 -26.10 12.19
CA LYS A 80 -22.30 -25.40 10.92
C LYS A 80 -21.42 -24.16 10.78
N LEU A 81 -21.15 -23.48 11.89
CA LEU A 81 -20.29 -22.30 11.98
C LEU A 81 -18.81 -22.60 11.67
N PHE A 82 -18.32 -23.82 11.94
CA PHE A 82 -16.94 -24.20 11.59
C PHE A 82 -16.75 -24.70 10.15
N ALA A 83 -17.83 -25.01 9.43
CA ALA A 83 -17.77 -25.49 8.04
C ALA A 83 -17.83 -24.38 6.98
N MET A 84 -18.20 -23.15 7.36
CA MET A 84 -18.26 -21.99 6.47
C MET A 84 -16.94 -21.24 6.48
N GLY A 85 -15.93 -21.81 5.82
CA GLY A 85 -14.68 -21.11 5.53
C GLY A 85 -14.87 -19.96 4.55
N ILE A 86 -14.21 -18.83 4.86
CA ILE A 86 -13.86 -17.70 4.00
C ILE A 86 -15.06 -16.96 3.39
N ASN A 87 -15.53 -15.92 4.11
CA ASN A 87 -16.21 -14.74 3.55
C ASN A 87 -15.98 -13.52 4.46
N SER A 88 -14.72 -13.19 4.77
CA SER A 88 -14.37 -12.06 5.66
C SER A 88 -14.30 -10.71 4.91
N VAL A 89 -15.40 -10.33 4.25
CA VAL A 89 -15.60 -8.96 3.75
C VAL A 89 -16.87 -8.36 4.36
N GLU A 90 -17.86 -9.19 4.71
CA GLU A 90 -19.15 -8.74 5.25
C GLU A 90 -19.09 -8.52 6.78
N GLU A 91 -18.27 -9.27 7.52
CA GLU A 91 -18.15 -9.12 8.99
C GLU A 91 -17.41 -7.83 9.42
N GLU A 92 -16.50 -7.29 8.59
CA GLU A 92 -15.88 -5.98 8.86
C GLU A 92 -16.89 -4.81 8.71
N GLU A 93 -17.92 -4.98 7.89
CA GLU A 93 -18.97 -3.96 7.71
C GLU A 93 -19.95 -3.91 8.90
N GLU A 94 -20.17 -5.02 9.61
CA GLU A 94 -21.07 -5.07 10.77
C GLU A 94 -20.45 -4.49 12.06
N GLU A 95 -19.15 -4.68 12.32
CA GLU A 95 -18.48 -4.03 13.46
C GLU A 95 -18.36 -2.50 13.30
N LEU A 96 -18.35 -2.01 12.05
CA LEU A 96 -18.39 -0.58 11.75
C LEU A 96 -19.75 0.07 12.05
N ALA A 97 -20.82 -0.72 12.12
CA ALA A 97 -22.17 -0.25 12.41
C ALA A 97 -22.46 -0.04 13.91
N SER A 98 -21.63 -0.59 14.82
CA SER A 98 -21.78 -0.39 16.27
C SER A 98 -21.11 0.89 16.77
N PHE A 99 -20.29 1.53 15.95
CA PHE A 99 -19.88 2.91 16.16
C PHE A 99 -20.86 3.78 15.38
N ASP A 100 -21.49 4.76 16.02
CA ASP A 100 -22.26 5.85 15.38
C ASP A 100 -21.33 6.68 14.45
N LEU A 101 -20.78 6.08 13.40
CA LEU A 101 -19.95 6.72 12.41
C LEU A 101 -20.88 7.34 11.36
N PRO A 102 -20.72 8.63 11.05
CA PRO A 102 -21.62 9.32 10.13
C PRO A 102 -21.63 8.62 8.76
N LYS A 103 -22.85 8.36 8.28
CA LYS A 103 -23.16 7.89 6.93
C LYS A 103 -22.35 8.68 5.89
N TYR A 104 -21.43 7.99 5.23
CA TYR A 104 -20.76 8.33 3.97
C TYR A 104 -19.99 9.67 3.97
N ILE A 105 -18.77 9.66 4.49
CA ILE A 105 -17.77 10.61 4.01
C ILE A 105 -17.31 10.13 2.63
N ASN A 106 -17.80 10.77 1.56
CA ASN A 106 -17.30 10.49 0.20
C ASN A 106 -15.86 11.00 0.07
N ILE A 107 -14.91 10.09 0.28
CA ILE A 107 -13.47 10.33 0.25
C ILE A 107 -12.84 9.99 -1.11
N SER A 108 -13.61 9.98 -2.20
CA SER A 108 -13.12 9.55 -3.52
C SER A 108 -11.78 10.22 -3.88
N PRO A 109 -10.67 9.48 -3.93
CA PRO A 109 -9.37 10.07 -4.26
C PRO A 109 -9.30 10.44 -5.74
N VAL A 110 -10.20 9.91 -6.58
CA VAL A 110 -10.27 10.19 -8.01
C VAL A 110 -10.85 11.58 -8.23
N ILE A 111 -10.02 12.50 -8.70
CA ILE A 111 -10.41 13.88 -9.04
C ILE A 111 -10.98 13.93 -10.45
N SER A 112 -10.37 13.20 -11.39
CA SER A 112 -10.83 13.15 -12.77
C SER A 112 -10.46 11.82 -13.42
N ASN A 113 -11.35 11.32 -14.27
CA ASN A 113 -11.11 10.17 -15.12
C ASN A 113 -11.40 10.58 -16.56
N THR A 114 -10.36 10.85 -17.34
CA THR A 114 -10.48 11.39 -18.70
C THR A 114 -9.83 10.44 -19.69
N VAL A 115 -10.59 10.03 -20.71
CA VAL A 115 -10.05 9.34 -21.88
C VAL A 115 -9.30 10.35 -22.73
N VAL A 116 -8.04 10.07 -23.04
CA VAL A 116 -7.25 10.92 -23.94
C VAL A 116 -7.48 10.43 -25.36
N HIS A 117 -8.04 11.31 -26.18
CA HIS A 117 -8.15 11.10 -27.62
C HIS A 117 -6.85 11.61 -28.24
N GLU A 118 -5.93 10.71 -28.56
CA GLU A 118 -4.76 11.05 -29.37
C GLU A 118 -5.05 10.70 -30.83
N SER A 119 -4.48 11.46 -31.75
CA SER A 119 -4.45 11.06 -33.16
C SER A 119 -3.50 9.87 -33.28
N GLY A 120 -4.04 8.70 -33.58
CA GLY A 120 -3.30 7.43 -33.53
C GLY A 120 -3.63 6.52 -34.69
N ILE A 121 -2.82 5.46 -34.83
CA ILE A 121 -3.04 4.41 -35.83
C ILE A 121 -3.87 3.31 -35.19
N VAL A 122 -5.08 3.08 -35.69
CA VAL A 122 -5.92 1.93 -35.32
C VAL A 122 -5.83 0.87 -36.42
N ILE A 123 -5.56 -0.36 -36.01
CA ILE A 123 -5.46 -1.50 -36.92
C ILE A 123 -6.85 -2.10 -37.10
N LYS A 124 -7.43 -1.95 -38.30
CA LYS A 124 -8.68 -2.62 -38.69
C LYS A 124 -8.39 -3.91 -39.43
N LYS A 125 -9.03 -5.01 -39.05
CA LYS A 125 -8.94 -6.26 -39.81
C LYS A 125 -9.93 -6.22 -40.97
N TYR A 126 -9.44 -6.45 -42.19
CA TYR A 126 -10.22 -6.47 -43.41
C TYR A 126 -10.07 -7.81 -44.12
N THR A 127 -11.18 -8.52 -44.33
CA THR A 127 -11.19 -9.76 -45.10
C THR A 127 -11.37 -9.44 -46.58
N VAL A 128 -10.38 -9.80 -47.40
CA VAL A 128 -10.35 -9.57 -48.84
C VAL A 128 -11.53 -10.25 -49.52
N GLN A 129 -12.32 -9.48 -50.27
CA GLN A 129 -13.49 -9.94 -51.01
C GLN A 129 -13.19 -10.21 -52.48
N LYS A 130 -14.16 -10.84 -53.16
CA LYS A 130 -14.07 -11.12 -54.60
C LYS A 130 -13.94 -9.79 -55.37
N LYS A 131 -12.96 -9.72 -56.28
CA LYS A 131 -12.59 -8.53 -57.08
C LYS A 131 -11.91 -7.39 -56.32
N ASP A 132 -11.47 -7.60 -55.08
CA ASP A 132 -10.65 -6.60 -54.42
C ASP A 132 -9.21 -6.60 -54.93
N ASN A 133 -8.62 -5.40 -54.89
CA ASN A 133 -7.20 -5.18 -55.09
C ASN A 133 -6.73 -4.11 -54.10
N LEU A 134 -5.41 -4.04 -53.89
CA LEU A 134 -4.83 -3.13 -52.91
C LEU A 134 -5.19 -1.66 -53.16
N SER A 135 -5.32 -1.23 -54.42
CA SER A 135 -5.69 0.15 -54.77
C SER A 135 -7.12 0.49 -54.35
N LYS A 136 -8.06 -0.44 -54.52
CA LYS A 136 -9.45 -0.27 -54.09
C LYS A 136 -9.57 -0.21 -52.56
N ILE A 137 -8.84 -1.09 -51.86
CA ILE A 137 -8.79 -1.12 -50.40
C ILE A 137 -8.13 0.17 -49.87
N SER A 138 -7.00 0.57 -50.45
CA SER A 138 -6.29 1.82 -50.17
C SER A 138 -7.22 3.04 -50.23
N ARG A 139 -7.99 3.20 -51.32
CA ARG A 139 -8.96 4.30 -51.45
C ARG A 139 -10.09 4.23 -50.42
N ALA A 140 -10.62 3.04 -50.16
CA ALA A 140 -11.71 2.86 -49.19
C ALA A 140 -11.29 3.28 -47.76
N PHE A 141 -10.02 3.08 -47.41
CA PHE A 141 -9.49 3.42 -46.08
C PHE A 141 -8.67 4.73 -46.04
N GLY A 142 -8.50 5.42 -47.18
CA GLY A 142 -7.72 6.65 -47.28
C GLY A 142 -6.22 6.47 -46.96
N LEU A 143 -5.65 5.31 -47.31
CA LEU A 143 -4.25 4.95 -47.00
C LEU A 143 -3.46 4.68 -48.27
N ASP A 144 -2.15 4.90 -48.23
CA ASP A 144 -1.26 4.49 -49.32
C ASP A 144 -1.14 2.95 -49.39
N VAL A 145 -1.16 2.40 -50.62
CA VAL A 145 -0.92 0.98 -50.90
C VAL A 145 0.39 0.51 -50.30
N ALA A 146 1.45 1.32 -50.36
CA ALA A 146 2.74 0.98 -49.78
C ALA A 146 2.66 0.76 -48.27
N ARG A 147 1.83 1.55 -47.57
CA ARG A 147 1.61 1.45 -46.13
C ARG A 147 0.87 0.16 -45.76
N ILE A 148 -0.13 -0.23 -46.55
CA ILE A 148 -0.86 -1.50 -46.37
C ILE A 148 0.08 -2.70 -46.61
N LYS A 149 0.88 -2.67 -47.70
CA LYS A 149 1.84 -3.74 -48.00
C LYS A 149 2.88 -3.90 -46.90
N LYS A 150 3.47 -2.79 -46.44
CA LYS A 150 4.49 -2.78 -45.39
C LYS A 150 3.96 -3.36 -44.08
N HIS A 151 2.72 -3.02 -43.70
CA HIS A 151 2.13 -3.49 -42.44
C HIS A 151 1.77 -5.00 -42.46
N ASN A 152 1.44 -5.53 -43.63
CA ASN A 152 1.07 -6.93 -43.82
C ASN A 152 2.20 -7.81 -44.38
N SER A 153 3.43 -7.28 -44.44
CA SER A 153 4.59 -7.96 -45.03
C SER A 153 4.31 -8.54 -46.44
N LEU A 154 3.52 -7.84 -47.25
CA LEU A 154 3.12 -8.32 -48.58
C LEU A 154 4.23 -8.04 -49.59
N ALA A 155 4.84 -9.10 -50.12
CA ALA A 155 5.82 -9.01 -51.20
C ALA A 155 5.17 -8.60 -52.54
N SER A 156 3.98 -9.13 -52.83
CA SER A 156 3.26 -8.88 -54.09
C SER A 156 1.96 -8.09 -53.89
N THR A 157 1.33 -7.70 -54.99
CA THR A 157 0.01 -7.04 -55.01
C THR A 157 -1.16 -8.04 -55.13
N ASN A 158 -0.87 -9.33 -55.25
CA ASN A 158 -1.87 -10.37 -55.40
C ASN A 158 -2.44 -10.72 -54.02
N LEU A 159 -3.76 -10.55 -53.88
CA LEU A 159 -4.48 -10.87 -52.66
C LEU A 159 -5.27 -12.17 -52.84
N LYS A 160 -5.30 -13.01 -51.81
CA LYS A 160 -6.12 -14.22 -51.81
C LYS A 160 -7.52 -13.89 -51.28
N LEU A 161 -8.55 -14.46 -51.90
CA LEU A 161 -9.91 -14.37 -51.41
C LEU A 161 -10.00 -14.93 -49.98
N GLY A 162 -10.58 -14.17 -49.05
CA GLY A 162 -10.64 -14.53 -47.63
C GLY A 162 -9.38 -14.20 -46.82
N GLN A 163 -8.32 -13.68 -47.44
CA GLN A 163 -7.13 -13.22 -46.72
C GLN A 163 -7.49 -12.06 -45.78
N ILE A 164 -7.01 -12.10 -44.53
CA ILE A 164 -7.18 -11.01 -43.58
C ILE A 164 -6.00 -10.06 -43.72
N LEU A 165 -6.30 -8.77 -43.92
CA LEU A 165 -5.34 -7.69 -43.93
C LEU A 165 -5.53 -6.81 -42.69
N GLU A 166 -4.43 -6.43 -42.07
CA GLU A 166 -4.35 -5.43 -41.02
C GLU A 166 -4.17 -4.04 -41.66
N ILE A 167 -5.17 -3.18 -41.51
CA ILE A 167 -5.23 -1.87 -42.16
C ILE A 167 -4.96 -0.79 -41.11
N PRO A 168 -3.77 -0.15 -41.12
CA PRO A 168 -3.38 0.86 -40.12
C PRO A 168 -4.01 2.23 -40.45
N VAL A 169 -5.26 2.43 -40.07
CA VAL A 169 -6.02 3.68 -40.32
C VAL A 169 -5.62 4.75 -39.31
N GLN A 170 -5.30 5.94 -39.79
CA GLN A 170 -5.07 7.10 -38.92
C GLN A 170 -6.40 7.70 -38.52
N THR A 171 -6.72 7.68 -37.22
CA THR A 171 -7.96 8.24 -36.66
C THR A 171 -7.62 9.42 -35.78
N LYS A 172 -8.46 10.46 -35.84
CA LYS A 172 -8.33 11.66 -35.00
C LYS A 172 -8.69 11.39 -33.53
N ASN A 173 -9.41 10.30 -33.24
CA ASN A 173 -9.89 9.92 -31.91
C ASN A 173 -9.48 8.48 -31.56
N ALA A 174 -8.20 8.13 -31.69
CA ALA A 174 -7.71 6.84 -31.21
C ALA A 174 -7.57 6.92 -29.68
N SER A 175 -8.65 6.63 -28.95
CA SER A 175 -8.62 6.49 -27.50
C SER A 175 -7.74 5.28 -27.13
N SER A 176 -6.46 5.51 -26.91
CA SER A 176 -5.50 4.46 -26.54
C SER A 176 -5.21 4.44 -25.05
N SER A 177 -5.45 5.56 -24.37
CA SER A 177 -5.10 5.74 -22.97
C SER A 177 -6.16 6.49 -22.18
N ARG A 178 -6.25 6.14 -20.90
CA ARG A 178 -7.08 6.76 -19.88
C ARG A 178 -6.18 7.41 -18.85
N VAL A 179 -6.39 8.70 -18.64
CA VAL A 179 -5.70 9.49 -17.63
C VAL A 179 -6.60 9.64 -16.41
N ILE A 180 -6.16 9.06 -15.30
CA ILE A 180 -6.84 9.17 -14.01
C ILE A 180 -5.98 10.07 -13.12
N LYS A 181 -6.55 11.16 -12.63
CA LYS A 181 -5.92 12.01 -11.62
C LYS A 181 -6.43 11.59 -10.24
N LYS A 182 -5.54 11.19 -9.34
CA LYS A 182 -5.90 10.82 -7.97
C LYS A 182 -5.12 11.64 -6.94
N LYS A 183 -5.78 12.02 -5.85
CA LYS A 183 -5.09 12.52 -4.65
C LYS A 183 -4.27 11.40 -4.02
N ILE A 184 -3.07 11.72 -3.57
CA ILE A 184 -2.30 10.80 -2.72
C ILE A 184 -2.90 10.75 -1.32
N PHE A 185 -3.28 11.92 -0.79
CA PHE A 185 -3.79 12.06 0.57
C PHE A 185 -5.18 12.68 0.59
N ILE A 186 -6.03 12.19 1.48
CA ILE A 186 -7.29 12.83 1.88
C ILE A 186 -7.09 13.61 3.19
N LEU A 187 -7.96 14.58 3.42
CA LEU A 187 -8.01 15.30 4.70
C LEU A 187 -8.46 14.30 5.79
N PRO A 188 -7.66 14.07 6.84
CA PRO A 188 -7.94 13.01 7.81
C PRO A 188 -9.11 13.33 8.75
N VAL A 189 -9.52 14.59 8.86
CA VAL A 189 -10.73 15.00 9.58
C VAL A 189 -11.54 15.93 8.67
N PRO A 190 -12.45 15.39 7.84
CA PRO A 190 -13.16 16.17 6.81
C PRO A 190 -13.97 17.36 7.32
N GLU A 191 -14.55 17.26 8.51
CA GLU A 191 -15.36 18.33 9.14
C GLU A 191 -14.53 19.32 9.97
N SER A 192 -13.20 19.22 9.93
CA SER A 192 -12.33 20.06 10.75
C SER A 192 -12.14 21.46 10.20
N ARG A 193 -11.74 22.37 11.09
CA ARG A 193 -11.23 23.70 10.73
C ARG A 193 -9.73 23.77 10.96
N VAL A 194 -8.98 24.25 9.98
CA VAL A 194 -7.54 24.53 10.14
C VAL A 194 -7.35 25.66 11.15
N THR A 195 -6.67 25.39 12.27
CA THR A 195 -6.38 26.37 13.33
C THR A 195 -4.92 26.78 13.39
N SER A 196 -4.00 25.92 12.96
CA SER A 196 -2.58 26.26 12.86
C SER A 196 -1.95 25.58 11.65
N ARG A 197 -1.20 26.35 10.86
CA ARG A 197 -0.54 25.87 9.65
C ARG A 197 0.90 25.48 9.93
N TYR A 198 1.46 24.69 9.03
CA TYR A 198 2.88 24.33 9.03
C TYR A 198 3.78 25.57 8.93
N GLY A 199 4.86 25.62 9.69
CA GLY A 199 5.88 26.68 9.62
C GLY A 199 6.03 27.51 10.90
N ARG A 200 6.68 28.67 10.77
CA ARG A 200 6.98 29.55 11.91
C ARG A 200 5.70 30.18 12.47
N ARG A 201 5.53 30.10 13.79
CA ARG A 201 4.40 30.71 14.51
C ARG A 201 4.82 31.25 15.87
N VAL A 202 3.93 32.05 16.47
CA VAL A 202 4.00 32.38 17.89
C VAL A 202 3.81 31.12 18.70
N ASP A 203 4.62 30.93 19.74
CA ASP A 203 4.44 29.81 20.65
C ASP A 203 3.08 29.91 21.36
N PRO A 204 2.21 28.88 21.24
CA PRO A 204 0.87 28.91 21.83
C PRO A 204 0.87 28.89 23.36
N PHE A 205 1.97 28.49 24.01
CA PHE A 205 2.12 28.50 25.47
C PHE A 205 2.89 29.71 25.98
N ASN A 206 3.70 30.35 25.11
CA ASN A 206 4.45 31.57 25.46
C ASN A 206 4.47 32.58 24.31
N LYS A 207 3.63 33.62 24.39
CA LYS A 207 3.50 34.66 23.34
C LYS A 207 4.79 35.41 22.99
N TYR A 208 5.79 35.39 23.87
CA TYR A 208 7.09 36.05 23.67
C TYR A 208 8.07 35.21 22.83
N ASN A 209 7.75 33.94 22.59
CA ASN A 209 8.59 33.02 21.82
C ASN A 209 8.05 32.82 20.39
N ARG A 210 8.94 32.31 19.53
CA ARG A 210 8.62 31.84 18.18
C ARG A 210 9.07 30.40 18.06
N VAL A 211 8.19 29.54 17.56
CA VAL A 211 8.44 28.10 17.37
C VAL A 211 8.14 27.71 15.93
N TYR A 212 8.66 26.55 15.54
CA TYR A 212 8.36 25.95 14.25
C TYR A 212 7.31 24.86 14.42
N HIS A 213 6.19 25.00 13.73
CA HIS A 213 5.12 24.02 13.70
C HIS A 213 5.37 23.01 12.58
N THR A 214 5.50 21.74 12.94
CA THR A 214 5.89 20.64 12.04
C THR A 214 4.72 20.01 11.31
N GLY A 215 3.48 20.38 11.64
CA GLY A 215 2.28 19.80 11.08
C GLY A 215 1.19 20.81 10.74
N LEU A 216 -0.03 20.31 10.63
CA LEU A 216 -1.26 21.04 10.39
C LEU A 216 -2.24 20.70 11.52
N ASP A 217 -2.71 21.71 12.24
CA ASP A 217 -3.66 21.53 13.34
C ASP A 217 -5.09 21.67 12.80
N LEU A 218 -5.86 20.58 12.97
CA LEU A 218 -7.23 20.42 12.50
C LEU A 218 -8.17 20.35 13.70
N ALA A 219 -8.82 21.46 14.03
CA ALA A 219 -9.74 21.53 15.15
C ALA A 219 -11.05 20.82 14.84
N ALA A 220 -11.46 19.93 15.74
CA ALA A 220 -12.72 19.20 15.73
C ALA A 220 -13.10 18.82 17.18
N LYS A 221 -14.31 18.33 17.39
CA LYS A 221 -14.75 17.90 18.73
C LYS A 221 -13.93 16.68 19.17
N VAL A 222 -13.75 16.52 20.48
CA VAL A 222 -13.18 15.27 21.02
C VAL A 222 -14.09 14.11 20.61
N GLY A 223 -13.50 13.00 20.18
CA GLY A 223 -14.24 11.84 19.68
C GLY A 223 -14.50 11.85 18.17
N THR A 224 -14.30 12.98 17.47
CA THR A 224 -14.44 13.01 16.00
C THR A 224 -13.50 11.99 15.35
N ALA A 225 -13.99 11.21 14.39
CA ALA A 225 -13.20 10.20 13.71
C ALA A 225 -11.99 10.80 12.98
N VAL A 226 -10.83 10.15 13.13
CA VAL A 226 -9.60 10.43 12.39
C VAL A 226 -9.40 9.33 11.36
N LEU A 227 -9.32 9.70 10.10
CA LEU A 227 -9.18 8.79 8.97
C LEU A 227 -7.71 8.64 8.55
N ALA A 228 -7.33 7.45 8.11
CA ALA A 228 -6.07 7.24 7.40
C ALA A 228 -6.08 8.07 6.10
N SER A 229 -5.09 8.96 5.96
CA SER A 229 -5.01 9.88 4.82
C SER A 229 -4.65 9.18 3.52
N ALA A 230 -4.00 8.02 3.59
CA ALA A 230 -3.62 7.20 2.43
C ALA A 230 -3.47 5.73 2.86
N ASP A 231 -3.48 4.83 1.90
CA ASP A 231 -3.16 3.41 2.10
C ASP A 231 -1.77 3.25 2.74
N GLY A 232 -1.63 2.36 3.71
CA GLY A 232 -0.35 2.12 4.36
C GLY A 232 -0.39 1.04 5.43
N GLU A 233 0.70 0.96 6.19
CA GLU A 233 0.88 0.06 7.33
C GLU A 233 1.16 0.89 8.58
N VAL A 234 0.48 0.56 9.68
CA VAL A 234 0.66 1.23 10.96
C VAL A 234 2.00 0.80 11.56
N ILE A 235 2.92 1.76 11.75
CA ILE A 235 4.27 1.50 12.27
C ILE A 235 4.46 1.96 13.72
N PHE A 236 3.49 2.69 14.28
CA PHE A 236 3.49 3.08 15.68
C PHE A 236 2.08 3.41 16.15
N THR A 237 1.76 2.94 17.35
CA THR A 237 0.59 3.36 18.13
C THR A 237 0.99 3.55 19.59
N GLY A 238 0.38 4.54 20.25
CA GLY A 238 0.52 4.72 21.69
C GLY A 238 0.95 6.14 22.07
N ARG A 239 1.43 6.29 23.31
CA ARG A 239 1.80 7.60 23.86
C ARG A 239 3.20 8.02 23.38
N ASN A 240 3.29 9.18 22.75
CA ASN A 240 4.48 9.70 22.10
C ASN A 240 4.88 11.09 22.65
N GLY A 241 5.18 11.16 23.94
CA GLY A 241 5.62 12.40 24.60
C GLY A 241 4.64 13.56 24.40
N GLY A 242 5.13 14.69 23.87
CA GLY A 242 4.34 15.89 23.59
C GLY A 242 3.21 15.68 22.58
N TYR A 243 3.31 14.68 21.69
CA TYR A 243 2.26 14.34 20.73
C TYR A 243 1.06 13.62 21.38
N GLY A 244 1.15 13.21 22.65
CA GLY A 244 0.07 12.47 23.31
C GLY A 244 -0.13 11.08 22.68
N ASN A 245 -1.38 10.61 22.63
CA ASN A 245 -1.69 9.37 21.92
C ASN A 245 -1.57 9.63 20.42
N SER A 246 -0.81 8.80 19.72
CA SER A 246 -0.51 8.98 18.31
C SER A 246 -0.57 7.68 17.52
N VAL A 247 -0.86 7.83 16.24
CA VAL A 247 -0.74 6.78 15.22
C VAL A 247 0.25 7.28 14.16
N ILE A 248 1.15 6.42 13.70
CA ILE A 248 2.06 6.71 12.59
C ILE A 248 1.87 5.64 11.53
N ILE A 249 1.62 6.06 10.29
CA ILE A 249 1.42 5.16 9.16
C ILE A 249 2.54 5.36 8.15
N GLN A 250 3.19 4.26 7.78
CA GLN A 250 4.12 4.20 6.66
C GLN A 250 3.35 3.91 5.38
N HIS A 251 3.58 4.72 4.35
CA HIS A 251 2.96 4.58 3.05
C HIS A 251 3.99 4.22 1.98
N LYS A 252 3.49 3.92 0.78
CA LYS A 252 4.32 3.72 -0.42
C LYS A 252 5.08 5.01 -0.78
N ASN A 253 6.08 4.89 -1.66
CA ASN A 253 6.85 6.00 -2.21
C ASN A 253 7.59 6.86 -1.15
N GLY A 254 7.89 6.26 0.00
CA GLY A 254 8.64 6.89 1.08
C GLY A 254 7.86 7.91 1.91
N TYR A 255 6.53 7.92 1.79
CA TYR A 255 5.67 8.79 2.60
C TYR A 255 5.39 8.21 3.98
N LYS A 256 5.23 9.06 4.98
CA LYS A 256 4.80 8.68 6.33
C LYS A 256 3.90 9.77 6.89
N THR A 257 2.85 9.41 7.60
CA THR A 257 1.94 10.36 8.25
C THR A 257 1.91 10.14 9.75
N VAL A 258 1.70 11.22 10.50
CA VAL A 258 1.56 11.21 11.96
C VAL A 258 0.22 11.83 12.34
N TYR A 259 -0.51 11.16 13.23
CA TYR A 259 -1.80 11.56 13.76
C TYR A 259 -1.66 11.69 15.28
N ALA A 260 -1.70 12.91 15.81
CA ALA A 260 -1.38 13.16 17.21
C ALA A 260 -2.51 13.86 17.98
N HIS A 261 -2.33 13.91 19.30
CA HIS A 261 -3.29 14.39 20.30
C HIS A 261 -4.61 13.59 20.35
N CYS A 262 -4.60 12.33 19.89
CA CYS A 262 -5.80 11.50 19.83
C CYS A 262 -6.37 11.22 21.23
N SER A 263 -7.69 11.08 21.37
CA SER A 263 -8.33 10.60 22.61
C SER A 263 -8.25 9.08 22.71
N GLN A 264 -8.47 8.41 21.58
CA GLN A 264 -8.48 6.96 21.44
C GLN A 264 -7.75 6.55 20.16
N ILE A 265 -7.09 5.40 20.21
CA ILE A 265 -6.47 4.73 19.06
C ILE A 265 -7.31 3.48 18.77
N LEU A 266 -7.57 3.22 17.49
CA LEU A 266 -8.49 2.16 17.02
C LEU A 266 -7.80 1.14 16.10
N VAL A 267 -6.47 1.21 16.00
CA VAL A 267 -5.65 0.33 15.16
C VAL A 267 -4.40 -0.11 15.93
N GLU A 268 -3.75 -1.16 15.47
CA GLU A 268 -2.55 -1.73 16.09
C GLU A 268 -1.32 -1.66 15.16
N VAL A 269 -0.12 -1.79 15.73
CA VAL A 269 1.12 -1.84 14.93
C VAL A 269 1.13 -3.09 14.06
N GLY A 270 1.49 -2.93 12.78
CA GLY A 270 1.49 -3.97 11.76
C GLY A 270 0.18 -4.06 10.97
N GLU A 271 -0.87 -3.35 11.38
CA GLU A 271 -2.15 -3.34 10.67
C GLU A 271 -2.03 -2.61 9.33
N ALA A 272 -2.54 -3.24 8.27
CA ALA A 272 -2.66 -2.63 6.95
C ALA A 272 -3.96 -1.83 6.87
N VAL A 273 -3.87 -0.53 6.63
CA VAL A 273 -5.03 0.37 6.59
C VAL A 273 -5.24 0.93 5.19
N LYS A 274 -6.51 1.05 4.81
CA LYS A 274 -6.93 1.73 3.58
C LYS A 274 -7.16 3.21 3.83
N MET A 275 -6.92 4.01 2.80
CA MET A 275 -7.34 5.42 2.78
C MET A 275 -8.81 5.52 3.20
N GLY A 276 -9.09 6.36 4.20
CA GLY A 276 -10.43 6.51 4.75
C GLY A 276 -10.80 5.64 5.92
N ARG A 277 -10.02 4.60 6.24
CA ARG A 277 -10.24 3.80 7.43
C ARG A 277 -10.14 4.68 8.67
N VAL A 278 -11.08 4.55 9.60
CA VAL A 278 -11.01 5.19 10.91
C VAL A 278 -9.87 4.55 11.70
N ILE A 279 -8.92 5.34 12.17
CA ILE A 279 -7.71 4.85 12.87
C ILE A 279 -7.59 5.36 14.31
N ALA A 280 -8.27 6.46 14.62
CA ALA A 280 -8.23 7.10 15.92
C ALA A 280 -9.42 8.05 16.07
N ALA A 281 -9.52 8.67 17.25
CA ALA A 281 -10.46 9.75 17.52
C ALA A 281 -9.71 11.02 17.96
N VAL A 282 -10.18 12.18 17.51
CA VAL A 282 -9.64 13.50 17.89
C VAL A 282 -9.69 13.66 19.40
N GLY A 283 -8.63 14.23 19.98
CA GLY A 283 -8.55 14.46 21.41
C GLY A 283 -7.80 15.73 21.78
N ARG A 284 -7.25 15.72 23.01
CA ARG A 284 -6.42 16.77 23.59
C ARG A 284 -5.30 16.16 24.45
N THR A 285 -4.82 14.97 24.08
CA THR A 285 -3.76 14.30 24.86
C THR A 285 -2.38 14.90 24.57
N GLY A 286 -1.44 14.79 25.51
CA GLY A 286 -0.12 15.41 25.36
C GLY A 286 -0.15 16.93 25.51
N THR A 287 0.69 17.62 24.74
CA THR A 287 0.87 19.07 24.81
C THR A 287 -0.04 19.76 23.79
N ALA A 288 -1.31 19.94 24.15
CA ALA A 288 -2.33 20.54 23.29
C ALA A 288 -3.11 21.65 24.04
N THR A 289 -3.33 22.79 23.38
CA THR A 289 -4.12 23.91 23.96
C THR A 289 -5.63 23.71 23.88
N GLY A 290 -6.10 22.82 23.00
CA GLY A 290 -7.51 22.56 22.76
C GLY A 290 -7.70 21.27 21.96
N ALA A 291 -8.94 20.84 21.76
CA ALA A 291 -9.23 19.64 21.00
C ALA A 291 -8.92 19.84 19.50
N HIS A 292 -7.98 19.06 18.97
CA HIS A 292 -7.58 19.08 17.56
C HIS A 292 -6.78 17.82 17.23
N LEU A 293 -6.70 17.51 15.93
CA LEU A 293 -5.69 16.59 15.40
C LEU A 293 -4.47 17.41 14.97
N HIS A 294 -3.29 17.03 15.45
CA HIS A 294 -2.04 17.49 14.87
C HIS A 294 -1.58 16.47 13.80
N PHE A 295 -1.53 16.91 12.55
CA PHE A 295 -1.25 16.06 11.39
C PHE A 295 0.07 16.42 10.73
N GLU A 296 0.99 15.47 10.62
CA GLU A 296 2.27 15.66 9.92
C GLU A 296 2.39 14.74 8.70
N VAL A 297 3.14 15.20 7.71
CA VAL A 297 3.50 14.41 6.53
C VAL A 297 5.00 14.45 6.33
N PHE A 298 5.59 13.29 6.10
CA PHE A 298 6.99 13.12 5.75
C PHE A 298 7.11 12.52 4.36
N ARG A 299 8.20 12.86 3.67
CA ARG A 299 8.63 12.18 2.43
C ARG A 299 10.12 11.91 2.52
N ASN A 300 10.51 10.64 2.39
CA ASN A 300 11.90 10.19 2.47
C ASN A 300 12.62 10.73 3.72
N GLY A 301 11.95 10.63 4.87
CA GLY A 301 12.48 11.07 6.17
C GLY A 301 12.47 12.58 6.43
N LYS A 302 12.06 13.41 5.46
CA LYS A 302 11.97 14.88 5.63
C LYS A 302 10.53 15.32 5.84
N LEU A 303 10.33 16.27 6.75
CA LEU A 303 9.05 16.95 6.95
C LEU A 303 8.61 17.68 5.68
N MET A 304 7.32 17.57 5.37
CA MET A 304 6.66 18.20 4.23
C MET A 304 5.45 18.96 4.75
N ASN A 305 5.17 20.14 4.17
CA ASN A 305 3.95 20.88 4.49
C ASN A 305 2.72 20.01 4.14
N PRO A 306 1.86 19.64 5.13
CA PRO A 306 0.70 18.79 4.90
C PRO A 306 -0.29 19.37 3.90
N GLU A 307 -0.43 20.70 3.82
CA GLU A 307 -1.34 21.33 2.84
C GLU A 307 -0.86 21.12 1.41
N THR A 308 0.45 21.14 1.18
CA THR A 308 1.03 20.79 -0.12
C THR A 308 0.77 19.33 -0.45
N ALA A 309 0.86 18.43 0.54
CA ALA A 309 0.61 17.01 0.36
C ALA A 309 -0.88 16.71 0.04
N LEU A 310 -1.80 17.36 0.75
CA LEU A 310 -3.26 17.21 0.58
C LEU A 310 -3.77 17.76 -0.77
N ASN A 311 -3.05 18.74 -1.34
CA ASN A 311 -3.34 19.29 -2.67
C ASN A 311 -2.61 18.55 -3.80
N PHE A 312 -1.68 17.64 -3.46
CA PHE A 312 -0.91 16.92 -4.46
C PHE A 312 -1.76 15.84 -5.15
N THR A 313 -1.67 15.81 -6.48
CA THR A 313 -2.42 14.88 -7.33
C THR A 313 -1.45 14.13 -8.24
N GLU A 314 -1.54 12.81 -8.25
CA GLU A 314 -0.81 11.96 -9.18
C GLU A 314 -1.62 11.67 -10.43
N LYS A 315 -0.92 11.70 -11.58
CA LYS A 315 -1.48 11.37 -12.90
C LYS A 315 -1.14 9.91 -13.21
N PHE A 316 -2.15 9.06 -13.24
CA PHE A 316 -2.05 7.67 -13.69
C PHE A 316 -2.46 7.59 -15.15
N VAL A 317 -1.57 7.09 -16.00
CA VAL A 317 -1.88 6.80 -17.40
C VAL A 317 -2.03 5.29 -17.54
N THR A 318 -3.23 4.85 -17.88
CA THR A 318 -3.56 3.44 -18.08
C THR A 318 -3.93 3.21 -19.54
N LYS A 319 -3.53 2.08 -20.12
CA LYS A 319 -4.02 1.71 -21.44
C LYS A 319 -5.51 1.38 -21.34
N LEU A 320 -6.29 1.83 -22.32
CA LEU A 320 -7.69 1.43 -22.38
C LEU A 320 -7.80 -0.08 -22.67
N PRO A 321 -8.75 -0.78 -22.04
CA PRO A 321 -9.01 -2.17 -22.38
C PRO A 321 -9.45 -2.25 -23.84
N LYS A 322 -9.11 -3.36 -24.53
CA LYS A 322 -9.40 -3.53 -25.97
C LYS A 322 -10.88 -3.31 -26.32
N SER A 323 -11.80 -3.62 -25.40
CA SER A 323 -13.25 -3.41 -25.55
C SER A 323 -13.68 -1.94 -25.61
N GLU A 324 -12.87 -1.02 -25.08
CA GLU A 324 -13.16 0.42 -25.03
C GLU A 324 -12.34 1.24 -26.05
N VAL A 325 -11.43 0.58 -26.77
CA VAL A 325 -10.68 1.23 -27.85
C VAL A 325 -11.62 1.38 -29.03
N ALA A 326 -11.92 2.63 -29.40
CA ALA A 326 -12.75 2.93 -30.56
C ALA A 326 -12.16 2.32 -31.84
N GLY A 327 -12.85 1.31 -32.40
CA GLY A 327 -12.55 0.75 -33.72
C GLY A 327 -11.91 -0.64 -33.78
N ILE A 328 -12.01 -1.46 -32.73
CA ILE A 328 -11.92 -2.93 -32.82
C ILE A 328 -13.33 -3.49 -32.99
#